data_AF-A0A8S3F7Z8-F1
#
_entry.id   AF-A0A8S3F7Z8-F1
#
_cell.length_a   1.000
_cell.length_b   1.000
_cell.length_c   1.000
_cell.angle_alpha   90.00
_cell.angle_beta   90.00
_cell.angle_gamma   90.00
#
_symmetry.space_group_name_H-M   'P 1'
#
loop_
_entity.id
_entity.type
_entity.pdbx_description
1 polymer ?
#
loop_
_entity_poly.entity_id
_entity_poly.type
_entity_poly.pdbx_seq_one_letter_code
_entity_poly.pdbx_strand_id
1 'polypeptide(L)'
;IKLPIVFHDYQNKGSLFTLFLTSPVFAFCFVCHVNDLTSEQWNLCHEHINKIIFEITKLFLKSKLVDSTIYHFFADEFLRLFLSRFVFCYAVLRLHRAFKGSGFYPSSQPQLSNDLLENVQVHKMILELSAMLSVRQLFLEGPLITADLLASN
;
A
#
# COMPACT_ATOMS: atom_id res chain seq x y z
N ILE A 1 11.60 4.56 -3.09
CA ILE A 1 11.37 4.35 -1.64
C ILE A 1 12.59 3.69 -1.03
N LYS A 2 12.97 4.00 0.22
CA LYS A 2 14.05 3.29 0.92
C LYS A 2 13.63 1.86 1.23
N LEU A 3 14.59 0.96 1.37
CA LEU A 3 14.37 -0.41 1.85
C LEU A 3 14.91 -0.55 3.27
N PRO A 4 14.19 -1.20 4.19
CA PRO A 4 14.72 -1.58 5.50
C PRO A 4 15.92 -2.52 5.37
N ILE A 5 16.77 -2.58 6.41
CA ILE A 5 18.00 -3.41 6.44
C ILE A 5 17.71 -4.87 6.10
N VAL A 6 16.58 -5.42 6.58
CA VAL A 6 16.16 -6.80 6.30
C VAL A 6 15.88 -7.09 4.81
N PHE A 7 15.79 -6.05 3.97
CA PHE A 7 15.62 -6.16 2.52
C PHE A 7 16.85 -5.69 1.72
N HIS A 8 17.98 -5.40 2.37
CA HIS A 8 19.16 -4.85 1.69
C HIS A 8 19.76 -5.79 0.64
N ASP A 9 19.71 -7.11 0.85
CA ASP A 9 20.17 -8.11 -0.14
C ASP A 9 19.40 -8.05 -1.46
N TYR A 10 18.24 -7.37 -1.47
CA TYR A 10 17.39 -7.19 -2.63
C TYR A 10 17.51 -5.80 -3.28
N GLN A 11 18.39 -4.91 -2.79
CA GLN A 11 18.56 -3.55 -3.34
C GLN A 11 18.91 -3.54 -4.83
N ASN A 12 19.61 -4.57 -5.32
CA ASN A 12 19.99 -4.68 -6.72
C ASN A 12 18.91 -5.33 -7.62
N LYS A 13 17.77 -5.75 -7.06
CA LYS A 13 16.69 -6.42 -7.81
C LYS A 13 15.61 -5.48 -8.34
N GLY A 14 15.89 -4.18 -8.34
CA GLY A 14 14.99 -3.14 -8.83
C GLY A 14 14.18 -2.47 -7.73
N SER A 15 13.24 -1.62 -8.13
CA SER A 15 12.47 -0.77 -7.22
C SER A 15 11.26 -1.50 -6.65
N LEU A 16 11.20 -1.66 -5.32
CA LEU A 16 10.01 -2.17 -4.62
C LEU A 16 8.76 -1.36 -4.94
N PHE A 17 8.90 -0.03 -5.09
CA PHE A 17 7.79 0.82 -5.49
C PHE A 17 7.27 0.44 -6.88
N THR A 18 8.16 0.22 -7.85
CA THR A 18 7.78 -0.24 -9.19
C THR A 18 7.10 -1.61 -9.13
N LEU A 19 7.57 -2.52 -8.27
CA LEU A 19 6.95 -3.83 -8.08
C LEU A 19 5.50 -3.70 -7.59
N PHE A 20 5.22 -2.81 -6.63
CA PHE A 20 3.83 -2.53 -6.22
C PHE A 20 2.97 -1.99 -7.37
N LEU A 21 3.54 -1.11 -8.21
CA LEU A 21 2.83 -0.52 -9.34
C LEU A 21 2.56 -1.51 -10.47
N THR A 22 3.42 -2.51 -10.69
CA THR A 22 3.28 -3.47 -11.79
C THR A 22 2.65 -4.79 -11.36
N SER A 23 2.97 -5.29 -10.17
CA SER A 23 2.43 -6.52 -9.59
C SER A 23 2.22 -6.42 -8.07
N PRO A 24 1.05 -5.92 -7.62
CA PRO A 24 0.78 -5.72 -6.20
C PRO A 24 0.76 -7.00 -5.37
N VAL A 25 0.39 -8.15 -5.96
CA VAL A 25 0.40 -9.45 -5.28
C VAL A 25 1.83 -9.89 -5.00
N PHE A 26 2.71 -9.86 -6.01
CA PHE A 26 4.14 -10.17 -5.80
C PHE A 26 4.77 -9.19 -4.82
N ALA A 27 4.47 -7.90 -4.91
CA ALA A 27 4.99 -6.90 -3.98
C ALA A 27 4.56 -7.17 -2.54
N PHE A 28 3.29 -7.51 -2.32
CA PHE A 28 2.77 -7.85 -1.00
C PHE A 28 3.44 -9.11 -0.43
N CYS A 29 3.54 -10.17 -1.25
CA CYS A 29 4.21 -11.40 -0.85
C CYS A 29 5.69 -11.16 -0.53
N PHE A 30 6.37 -10.37 -1.35
CA PHE A 30 7.77 -10.01 -1.18
C PHE A 30 8.02 -9.32 0.18
N VAL A 31 7.23 -8.30 0.53
CA VAL A 31 7.40 -7.62 1.83
C VAL A 31 6.99 -8.50 3.01
N CYS A 32 6.16 -9.51 2.79
CA CYS A 32 5.75 -10.48 3.80
C CYS A 32 6.63 -11.73 3.87
N HIS A 33 7.70 -11.82 3.06
CA HIS A 33 8.55 -13.00 2.92
C HIS A 33 7.79 -14.30 2.54
N VAL A 34 6.72 -14.17 1.76
CA VAL A 34 5.97 -15.30 1.22
C VAL A 34 6.54 -15.67 -0.14
N ASN A 35 7.23 -16.82 -0.21
CA ASN A 35 7.93 -17.27 -1.43
C ASN A 35 7.13 -18.32 -2.22
N ASP A 36 6.28 -19.08 -1.54
CA ASP A 36 5.55 -20.19 -2.13
C ASP A 36 4.05 -20.01 -1.88
N LEU A 37 3.31 -19.70 -2.94
CA LEU A 37 1.84 -19.66 -2.93
C LEU A 37 1.30 -20.81 -3.76
N THR A 38 0.26 -21.47 -3.24
CA THR A 38 -0.56 -22.34 -4.09
C THR A 38 -1.30 -21.50 -5.12
N SER A 39 -1.69 -22.11 -6.25
CA SER A 39 -2.50 -21.43 -7.27
C SER A 39 -3.82 -20.88 -6.69
N GLU A 40 -4.39 -21.57 -5.71
CA GLU A 40 -5.58 -21.11 -5.00
C GLU A 40 -5.32 -19.85 -4.17
N GLN A 41 -4.26 -19.85 -3.35
CA GLN A 41 -3.90 -18.67 -2.55
C GLN A 41 -3.52 -17.48 -3.43
N TRP A 42 -2.84 -17.73 -4.54
CA TRP A 42 -2.51 -16.72 -5.54
C TRP A 42 -3.77 -16.04 -6.09
N ASN A 43 -4.77 -16.83 -6.51
CA ASN A 43 -6.03 -16.32 -7.04
C ASN A 43 -6.81 -15.54 -5.95
N LEU A 44 -6.88 -16.07 -4.73
CA LEU A 44 -7.53 -15.40 -3.61
C LEU A 44 -6.87 -14.04 -3.28
N CYS A 45 -5.53 -13.97 -3.29
CA CYS A 45 -4.81 -12.71 -3.09
C CYS A 45 -5.08 -11.72 -4.21
N HIS A 46 -5.09 -12.18 -5.47
CA HIS A 46 -5.43 -11.36 -6.62
C HIS A 46 -6.85 -10.77 -6.51
N GLU A 47 -7.84 -11.60 -6.21
CA GLU A 47 -9.23 -11.16 -6.04
C GLU A 47 -9.37 -10.15 -4.89
N HIS A 48 -8.72 -10.41 -3.76
CA HIS A 48 -8.79 -9.54 -2.60
C HIS A 48 -8.09 -8.21 -2.82
N ILE A 49 -6.91 -8.21 -3.44
CA ILE A 49 -6.21 -6.98 -3.85
C ILE A 49 -7.06 -6.19 -4.86
N ASN A 50 -7.73 -6.84 -5.81
CA ASN A 50 -8.63 -6.14 -6.73
C ASN A 50 -9.78 -5.45 -6.00
N LYS A 51 -10.33 -6.06 -4.93
CA LYS A 51 -11.34 -5.41 -4.06
C LYS A 51 -10.75 -4.19 -3.34
N ILE A 52 -9.51 -4.27 -2.84
CA ILE A 52 -8.83 -3.13 -2.21
C ILE A 52 -8.62 -1.99 -3.22
N ILE A 53 -8.12 -2.30 -4.42
CA ILE A 53 -7.91 -1.31 -5.48
C ILE A 53 -9.22 -0.66 -5.91
N PHE A 54 -10.30 -1.44 -5.97
CA PHE A 54 -11.65 -0.91 -6.22
C PHE A 54 -12.14 0.01 -5.09
N GLU A 55 -11.89 -0.35 -3.82
CA GLU A 55 -12.22 0.50 -2.68
C GLU A 55 -11.47 1.84 -2.75
N ILE A 56 -10.16 1.81 -2.98
CA ILE A 56 -9.33 3.00 -3.17
C ILE A 56 -9.86 3.85 -4.33
N THR A 57 -10.25 3.21 -5.43
CA THR A 57 -10.80 3.91 -6.59
C THR A 57 -12.07 4.67 -6.24
N LYS A 58 -12.96 4.08 -5.41
CA LYS A 58 -14.15 4.78 -4.91
C LYS A 58 -13.79 5.95 -3.99
N LEU A 59 -12.71 5.87 -3.21
CA LEU A 59 -12.27 6.97 -2.34
C LEU A 59 -11.84 8.19 -3.16
N PHE A 60 -11.09 7.99 -4.25
CA PHE A 60 -10.74 9.07 -5.18
C PHE A 60 -11.98 9.77 -5.73
N LEU A 61 -13.00 9.01 -6.13
CA LEU A 61 -14.24 9.57 -6.70
C LEU A 61 -15.09 10.33 -5.68
N LYS A 62 -14.98 10.02 -4.38
CA LYS A 62 -15.77 10.65 -3.30
C LYS A 62 -15.05 11.80 -2.60
N SER A 63 -13.72 11.81 -2.60
CA SER A 63 -12.93 12.74 -1.81
C SER A 63 -12.95 14.14 -2.43
N LYS A 64 -13.53 15.11 -1.72
CA LYS A 64 -13.54 16.53 -2.14
C LYS A 64 -12.21 17.25 -1.89
N LEU A 65 -11.26 16.58 -1.25
CA LEU A 65 -9.95 17.12 -0.86
C LEU A 65 -8.85 16.77 -1.86
N VAL A 66 -9.21 16.08 -2.95
CA VAL A 66 -8.29 15.74 -4.02
C VAL A 66 -8.17 16.94 -4.97
N ASP A 67 -6.94 17.33 -5.27
CA ASP A 67 -6.64 18.42 -6.21
C ASP A 67 -7.30 18.17 -7.58
N SER A 68 -7.81 19.22 -8.22
CA SER A 68 -8.49 19.12 -9.51
C SER A 68 -7.62 18.45 -10.59
N THR A 69 -6.30 18.61 -10.53
CA THR A 69 -5.33 17.99 -11.44
C THR A 69 -5.30 16.46 -11.29
N ILE A 70 -5.47 15.95 -10.07
CA ILE A 70 -5.54 14.49 -9.85
C ILE A 70 -6.77 13.89 -10.51
N TYR A 71 -7.91 14.59 -10.55
CA TYR A 71 -9.09 14.09 -11.28
C TYR A 71 -8.83 13.93 -12.78
N HIS A 72 -8.04 14.81 -13.39
CA HIS A 72 -7.66 14.68 -14.80
C HIS A 72 -6.81 13.43 -15.04
N PHE A 73 -5.84 13.16 -14.17
CA PHE A 73 -5.09 11.90 -14.23
C PHE A 73 -5.99 10.70 -13.96
N PHE A 74 -6.94 10.82 -13.04
CA PHE A 74 -7.84 9.74 -12.67
C PHE A 74 -8.90 9.42 -13.74
N ALA A 75 -9.12 10.31 -14.71
CA ALA A 75 -9.99 10.04 -15.85
C ALA A 75 -9.38 8.97 -16.78
N ASP A 76 -8.05 8.97 -16.92
CA ASP A 76 -7.31 7.95 -17.66
C ASP A 76 -7.25 6.62 -16.89
N GLU A 77 -7.47 5.50 -17.58
CA GLU A 77 -7.56 4.19 -16.93
C GLU A 77 -6.22 3.70 -16.38
N PHE A 78 -5.13 3.92 -17.13
CA PHE A 78 -3.80 3.50 -16.73
C PHE A 78 -3.32 4.30 -15.53
N LEU A 79 -3.49 5.62 -15.56
CA LEU A 79 -3.12 6.50 -14.46
C LEU A 79 -3.99 6.28 -13.23
N ARG A 80 -5.29 6.06 -13.39
CA ARG A 80 -6.19 5.63 -12.31
C ARG A 80 -5.70 4.35 -11.64
N LEU A 81 -5.30 3.35 -12.42
CA LEU A 81 -4.74 2.11 -11.90
C LEU A 81 -3.43 2.35 -11.14
N PHE A 82 -2.55 3.19 -11.69
CA PHE A 82 -1.28 3.57 -11.05
C PHE A 82 -1.49 4.32 -9.73
N LEU A 83 -2.41 5.27 -9.68
CA LEU A 83 -2.76 6.01 -8.48
C LEU A 83 -3.36 5.10 -7.41
N SER A 84 -4.26 4.19 -7.79
CA SER A 84 -4.82 3.24 -6.83
C SER A 84 -3.77 2.28 -6.29
N ARG A 85 -2.83 1.81 -7.13
CA ARG A 85 -1.70 0.98 -6.69
C ARG A 85 -0.67 1.75 -5.85
N PHE A 86 -0.49 3.05 -6.11
CA PHE A 86 0.31 3.94 -5.26
C PHE A 86 -0.24 3.97 -3.83
N VAL A 87 -1.55 4.17 -3.67
CA VAL A 87 -2.20 4.22 -2.35
C VAL A 87 -2.12 2.85 -1.66
N PHE A 88 -2.33 1.77 -2.40
CA PHE A 88 -2.13 0.41 -1.87
C PHE A 88 -0.69 0.21 -1.36
N CYS A 89 0.31 0.61 -2.14
CA CYS A 89 1.72 0.58 -1.73
C CYS A 89 1.95 1.37 -0.44
N TYR A 90 1.47 2.61 -0.39
CA TYR A 90 1.57 3.45 0.80
C TYR A 90 0.99 2.74 2.03
N ALA A 91 -0.27 2.28 1.94
CA ALA A 91 -0.98 1.68 3.06
C ALA A 91 -0.32 0.38 3.56
N VAL A 92 0.14 -0.48 2.65
CA VAL A 92 0.86 -1.72 3.00
C VAL A 92 2.14 -1.40 3.77
N LEU A 93 2.97 -0.49 3.25
CA LEU A 93 4.24 -0.12 3.89
C LEU A 93 3.99 0.60 5.22
N ARG A 94 3.00 1.47 5.30
CA ARG A 94 2.63 2.20 6.51
C ARG A 94 2.25 1.26 7.66
N LEU A 95 1.46 0.22 7.36
CA LEU A 95 1.02 -0.77 8.34
C LEU A 95 2.11 -1.79 8.72
N HIS A 96 3.02 -2.09 7.79
CA HIS A 96 4.05 -3.09 8.01
C HIS A 96 5.08 -2.65 9.06
N ARG A 97 5.44 -3.55 9.97
CA ARG A 97 6.29 -3.25 11.15
C ARG A 97 7.72 -2.88 10.78
N ALA A 98 8.25 -3.43 9.69
CA ALA A 98 9.61 -3.15 9.22
C ALA A 98 9.79 -1.76 8.58
N PHE A 99 8.71 -1.09 8.15
CA PHE A 99 8.78 0.17 7.41
C PHE A 99 8.28 1.31 8.32
N LYS A 100 9.20 1.90 9.09
CA LYS A 100 8.91 2.99 10.03
C LYS A 100 9.62 4.28 9.65
N GLY A 101 8.83 5.30 9.32
CA GLY A 101 9.31 6.63 8.96
C GLY A 101 9.05 6.97 7.49
N SER A 102 8.94 8.26 7.20
CA SER A 102 8.48 8.80 5.91
C SER A 102 9.32 8.37 4.71
N GLY A 103 10.62 8.11 4.89
CA GLY A 103 11.51 7.67 3.80
C GLY A 103 11.20 6.29 3.20
N PHE A 104 10.36 5.50 3.88
CA PHE A 104 9.91 4.18 3.41
C PHE A 104 8.62 4.26 2.58
N TYR A 105 7.90 5.37 2.63
CA TYR A 105 6.61 5.52 1.96
C TYR A 105 6.79 6.26 0.63
N PRO A 106 5.98 5.94 -0.39
CA PRO A 106 6.00 6.72 -1.62
C PRO A 106 5.39 8.10 -1.38
N SER A 107 5.88 9.11 -2.12
CA SER A 107 5.38 10.49 -2.07
C SER A 107 4.89 10.93 -3.45
N SER A 108 3.85 11.76 -3.51
CA SER A 108 3.29 12.28 -4.76
C SER A 108 3.38 13.80 -4.84
N GLN A 109 3.32 14.33 -6.06
CA GLN A 109 3.09 15.76 -6.31
C GLN A 109 2.01 15.87 -7.40
N PRO A 110 0.84 16.46 -7.12
CA PRO A 110 0.43 17.04 -5.84
C PRO A 110 0.29 15.99 -4.72
N GLN A 111 0.37 16.45 -3.47
CA GLN A 111 0.24 15.57 -2.30
C GLN A 111 -1.19 15.03 -2.21
N LEU A 112 -1.33 13.72 -1.97
CA LEU A 112 -2.62 13.11 -1.68
C LEU A 112 -3.00 13.35 -0.22
N SER A 113 -4.31 13.47 0.05
CA SER A 113 -4.80 13.71 1.41
C SER A 113 -4.67 12.46 2.29
N ASN A 114 -4.46 12.67 3.59
CA ASN A 114 -4.35 11.57 4.56
C ASN A 114 -5.63 10.72 4.65
N ASP A 115 -6.81 11.30 4.44
CA ASP A 115 -8.08 10.55 4.41
C ASP A 115 -8.12 9.47 3.32
N LEU A 116 -7.33 9.67 2.28
CA LEU A 116 -7.18 8.74 1.16
C LEU A 116 -6.04 7.75 1.40
N LEU A 117 -4.90 8.22 1.93
CA LEU A 117 -3.72 7.38 2.20
C LEU A 117 -3.88 6.46 3.41
N GLU A 118 -4.56 6.93 4.45
CA GLU A 118 -4.72 6.24 5.75
C GLU A 118 -6.17 5.82 6.00
N ASN A 119 -6.90 5.47 4.93
CA ASN A 119 -8.30 5.09 5.03
C ASN A 119 -8.50 3.81 5.85
N VAL A 120 -9.35 3.89 6.88
CA VAL A 120 -9.61 2.78 7.83
C VAL A 120 -10.11 1.51 7.14
N GLN A 121 -10.96 1.64 6.11
CA GLN A 121 -11.50 0.47 5.42
C GLN A 121 -10.41 -0.23 4.59
N VAL A 122 -9.59 0.55 3.89
CA VAL A 122 -8.44 0.02 3.14
C VAL A 122 -7.47 -0.69 4.08
N HIS A 123 -7.18 -0.10 5.25
CA HIS A 123 -6.35 -0.74 6.26
C HIS A 123 -6.93 -2.08 6.73
N LYS A 124 -8.22 -2.14 7.08
CA LYS A 124 -8.87 -3.41 7.48
C LYS A 124 -8.73 -4.49 6.41
N MET A 125 -8.96 -4.15 5.14
CA MET A 125 -8.83 -5.11 4.04
C MET A 125 -7.39 -5.59 3.84
N ILE A 126 -6.38 -4.75 4.05
CA ILE A 126 -4.96 -5.16 4.03
C ILE A 126 -4.66 -6.12 5.20
N LEU A 127 -5.21 -5.85 6.38
CA LEU A 127 -5.04 -6.74 7.53
C LEU A 127 -5.72 -8.10 7.29
N GLU A 128 -6.89 -8.13 6.67
CA GLU A 128 -7.55 -9.36 6.21
C GLU A 128 -6.68 -10.14 5.21
N LEU A 129 -6.11 -9.45 4.21
CA LEU A 129 -5.17 -10.05 3.25
C LEU A 129 -3.98 -10.72 3.95
N SER A 130 -3.38 -10.03 4.93
CA SER A 130 -2.26 -10.59 5.69
C SER A 130 -2.67 -11.80 6.54
N ALA A 131 -3.92 -11.85 7.02
CA ALA A 131 -4.44 -12.98 7.76
C ALA A 131 -4.68 -14.21 6.85
N MET A 132 -5.16 -14.00 5.62
CA MET A 132 -5.31 -15.07 4.62
C MET A 132 -4.00 -15.82 4.35
N LEU A 133 -2.86 -15.12 4.46
CA LEU A 133 -1.53 -15.66 4.25
C LEU A 133 -0.79 -16.04 5.55
N SER A 134 -1.45 -15.99 6.72
CA SER A 134 -0.82 -16.27 8.03
C SER A 134 0.42 -15.39 8.34
N VAL A 135 0.44 -14.17 7.84
CA VAL A 135 1.52 -13.17 8.04
C VAL A 135 1.05 -11.91 8.78
N ARG A 136 -0.11 -11.99 9.43
CA ARG A 136 -0.76 -10.88 10.15
C ARG A 136 0.14 -10.20 11.19
N GLN A 137 1.03 -10.97 11.83
CA GLN A 137 2.01 -10.54 12.83
C GLN A 137 3.03 -9.51 12.32
N LEU A 138 3.18 -9.40 11.00
CA LEU A 138 4.05 -8.41 10.35
C LEU A 138 3.42 -7.01 10.29
N PHE A 139 2.12 -6.89 10.58
CA PHE A 139 1.35 -5.65 10.47
C PHE A 139 0.89 -5.14 11.84
N LEU A 140 0.91 -3.82 12.03
CA LEU A 140 0.43 -3.18 13.26
C LEU A 140 -1.11 -3.23 13.38
N GLU A 141 -1.60 -3.33 14.61
CA GLU A 141 -3.00 -3.13 14.98
C GLU A 141 -3.24 -1.71 15.49
N GLY A 142 -4.20 -0.99 14.92
CA GLY A 142 -4.72 0.26 15.50
C GLY A 142 -4.16 1.56 14.92
N PRO A 143 -4.83 2.69 15.21
CA PRO A 143 -4.68 3.94 14.47
C PRO A 143 -3.30 4.52 14.72
N LEU A 144 -2.63 4.89 13.64
CA LEU A 144 -1.27 5.41 13.62
C LEU A 144 -1.11 6.82 14.22
N ILE A 145 -2.08 7.27 15.02
CA ILE A 145 -2.19 8.61 15.58
C ILE A 145 -1.11 8.89 16.65
N THR A 146 -0.45 7.87 17.21
CA THR A 146 0.50 8.07 18.31
C THR A 146 1.97 8.22 17.91
N ALA A 147 2.36 7.92 16.68
CA ALA A 147 3.78 7.99 16.30
C ALA A 147 4.23 9.41 15.89
N ASP A 148 3.35 10.20 15.27
CA ASP A 148 3.72 11.54 14.78
C ASP A 148 3.62 12.63 15.87
N LEU A 149 2.86 12.37 16.95
CA LEU A 149 2.76 13.25 18.14
C LEU A 149 3.91 13.04 19.15
N LEU A 150 4.66 11.94 19.06
CA LEU A 150 5.82 11.69 19.94
C LEU A 150 7.16 12.06 19.29
N ALA A 151 7.18 12.33 17.98
CA ALA A 151 8.37 12.80 17.26
C ALA A 151 8.46 14.33 17.17
N SER A 152 7.52 15.06 17.81
CA SER A 152 7.41 16.52 17.79
C SER A 152 7.48 17.17 19.18
N ASN A 153 7.99 16.45 20.19
CA ASN A 153 8.38 17.00 21.49
C ASN A 153 9.88 16.83 21.75
#